data_AF-A0A6L8HUJ4-F1
#
_entry.id   AF-A0A6L8HUJ4-F1
#
_cell.length_a   1.000
_cell.length_b   1.000
_cell.length_c   1.000
_cell.angle_alpha   90.00
_cell.angle_beta   90.00
_cell.angle_gamma   90.00
#
_symmetry.space_group_name_H-M   'P 1'
#
loop_
_entity.id
_entity.type
_entity.pdbx_description
1 polymer ?
#
loop_
_entity_poly.entity_id
_entity_poly.type
_entity_poly.pdbx_seq_one_letter_code
_entity_poly.pdbx_strand_id
1 'polypeptide(L)'
;MENFLHIAAVWLHVLGIALFVGPQFFLAFAWVPASRQIEDLQTRVAAMRTITTRFGWIGGIGLFLILVGGTYLIMTWRDYHNIVEGTAFFDLRYGVVFVIKMVLLVVMIVLVGLHMFVVGPSQVDAMEEQARGGAVSEKDLRRLRITSMVLSITGLILTLVIMGFGVSLGAAEYSLQNF
;
A
#
# COMPACT_ATOMS: atom_id res chain seq x y z
N MET A 1 7.62 -16.99 -25.66
CA MET A 1 6.41 -16.26 -25.19
C MET A 1 6.36 -16.22 -23.66
N GLU A 2 6.60 -17.34 -22.98
CA GLU A 2 6.55 -17.44 -21.51
C GLU A 2 7.47 -16.46 -20.78
N ASN A 3 8.74 -16.32 -21.21
CA ASN A 3 9.66 -15.33 -20.63
C ASN A 3 9.14 -13.89 -20.77
N PHE A 4 8.50 -13.56 -21.88
CA PHE A 4 7.92 -12.24 -22.10
C PHE A 4 6.76 -11.98 -21.12
N LEU A 5 5.86 -12.95 -20.96
CA LEU A 5 4.74 -12.84 -20.02
C LEU A 5 5.21 -12.72 -18.56
N HIS A 6 6.23 -13.49 -18.18
CA HIS A 6 6.82 -13.39 -16.84
C HIS A 6 7.42 -12.00 -16.60
N ILE A 7 8.24 -11.50 -17.53
CA ILE A 7 8.84 -10.16 -17.44
C ILE A 7 7.74 -9.08 -17.36
N ALA A 8 6.70 -9.19 -18.19
CA ALA A 8 5.58 -8.27 -18.17
C ALA A 8 4.84 -8.31 -16.81
N ALA A 9 4.61 -9.48 -16.25
CA ALA A 9 3.97 -9.63 -14.94
C ALA A 9 4.83 -9.04 -13.80
N VAL A 10 6.14 -9.29 -13.81
CA VAL A 10 7.09 -8.66 -12.87
C VAL A 10 7.03 -7.14 -13.01
N TRP A 11 7.10 -6.62 -14.24
CA TRP A 11 7.06 -5.19 -14.48
C TRP A 11 5.75 -4.54 -14.03
N LEU A 12 4.60 -5.15 -14.34
CA LEU A 12 3.29 -4.69 -13.87
C LEU A 12 3.21 -4.70 -12.34
N HIS A 13 3.73 -5.74 -11.70
CA HIS A 13 3.75 -5.83 -10.24
C HIS A 13 4.60 -4.72 -9.63
N VAL A 14 5.81 -4.49 -10.15
CA VAL A 14 6.72 -3.42 -9.68
C VAL A 14 6.14 -2.03 -9.94
N LEU A 15 5.56 -1.80 -11.11
CA LEU A 15 4.86 -0.55 -11.42
C LEU A 15 3.69 -0.32 -10.45
N GLY A 16 2.90 -1.37 -10.19
CA GLY A 16 1.81 -1.31 -9.23
C GLY A 16 2.29 -0.92 -7.82
N ILE A 17 3.41 -1.51 -7.36
CA ILE A 17 4.06 -1.13 -6.09
C ILE A 17 4.46 0.35 -6.11
N ALA A 18 5.10 0.83 -7.18
CA ALA A 18 5.50 2.24 -7.27
C ALA A 18 4.29 3.20 -7.20
N LEU A 19 3.19 2.86 -7.88
CA LEU A 19 1.95 3.65 -7.86
C LEU A 19 1.20 3.56 -6.53
N PHE A 20 1.29 2.44 -5.81
CA PHE A 20 0.65 2.27 -4.51
C PHE A 20 1.44 2.95 -3.37
N VAL A 21 2.76 2.77 -3.37
CA VAL A 21 3.66 3.20 -2.28
C VAL A 21 4.11 4.65 -2.44
N GLY A 22 4.34 5.10 -3.68
CA GLY A 22 4.80 6.45 -3.98
C GLY A 22 3.93 7.55 -3.33
N PRO A 23 2.60 7.52 -3.49
CA PRO A 23 1.72 8.47 -2.84
C PRO A 23 1.79 8.47 -1.32
N GLN A 24 1.94 7.30 -0.69
CA GLN A 24 2.06 7.21 0.77
C GLN A 24 3.31 7.93 1.26
N PHE A 25 4.46 7.68 0.61
CA PHE A 25 5.70 8.40 0.92
C PHE A 25 5.58 9.90 0.68
N PHE A 26 5.07 10.30 -0.48
CA PHE A 26 4.90 11.71 -0.80
C PHE A 26 4.00 12.41 0.23
N LEU A 27 2.87 11.81 0.59
CA LEU A 27 1.95 12.39 1.56
C LEU A 27 2.59 12.51 2.95
N ALA A 28 3.21 11.44 3.44
CA ALA A 28 3.79 11.39 4.78
C ALA A 28 4.98 12.34 4.95
N PHE A 29 5.87 12.42 3.96
CA PHE A 29 7.18 13.07 4.12
C PHE A 29 7.32 14.40 3.37
N ALA A 30 6.53 14.65 2.33
CA ALA A 30 6.63 15.88 1.54
C ALA A 30 5.39 16.77 1.72
N TRP A 31 4.20 16.27 1.36
CA TRP A 31 2.99 17.09 1.35
C TRP A 31 2.54 17.53 2.74
N VAL A 32 2.44 16.63 3.71
CA VAL A 32 1.98 17.00 5.07
C VAL A 32 2.87 18.08 5.68
N PRO A 33 4.22 17.98 5.67
CA PRO A 33 5.08 19.07 6.13
C PRO A 33 4.93 20.36 5.32
N ALA A 34 4.94 20.29 3.99
CA ALA A 34 4.87 21.46 3.12
C ALA A 34 3.54 22.22 3.28
N SER A 35 2.43 21.48 3.41
CA SER A 35 1.09 22.07 3.54
C SER A 35 0.93 22.95 4.78
N ARG A 36 1.78 22.78 5.81
CA ARG A 36 1.77 23.62 7.01
C ARG A 36 2.14 25.08 6.72
N GLN A 37 2.83 25.35 5.61
CA GLN A 37 3.19 26.69 5.17
C GLN A 37 2.03 27.43 4.47
N ILE A 38 0.93 26.73 4.18
CA ILE A 38 -0.28 27.36 3.64
C ILE A 38 -1.05 27.96 4.82
N GLU A 39 -1.01 29.28 4.93
CA GLU A 39 -1.67 30.05 6.01
C GLU A 39 -3.19 29.98 5.90
N ASP A 40 -3.73 30.11 4.69
CA ASP A 40 -5.18 30.00 4.47
C ASP A 40 -5.65 28.55 4.65
N LEU A 41 -6.42 28.33 5.71
CA LEU A 41 -6.93 27.02 6.07
C LEU A 41 -7.84 26.45 4.99
N GLN A 42 -8.67 27.28 4.34
CA GLN A 42 -9.59 26.81 3.30
C GLN A 42 -8.82 26.28 2.09
N THR A 43 -7.85 27.04 1.59
CA THR A 43 -6.96 26.61 0.50
C THR A 43 -6.20 25.35 0.87
N ARG A 44 -5.65 25.27 2.09
CA ARG A 44 -4.92 24.08 2.56
C ARG A 44 -5.79 22.82 2.54
N VAL A 45 -7.03 22.92 3.01
CA VAL A 45 -7.95 21.79 3.08
C VAL A 45 -8.43 21.38 1.69
N ALA A 46 -8.76 22.34 0.82
CA ALA A 46 -9.14 22.07 -0.56
C ALA A 46 -8.02 21.37 -1.35
N ALA A 47 -6.78 21.80 -1.16
CA ALA A 47 -5.61 21.15 -1.76
C ALA A 47 -5.42 19.73 -1.20
N MET A 48 -5.55 19.54 0.12
CA MET A 48 -5.49 18.22 0.75
C MET A 48 -6.53 17.28 0.15
N ARG A 49 -7.81 17.67 0.07
CA ARG A 49 -8.89 16.85 -0.51
C ARG A 49 -8.58 16.45 -1.95
N THR A 50 -8.12 17.40 -2.77
CA THR A 50 -7.83 17.15 -4.19
C THR A 50 -6.69 16.14 -4.33
N ILE A 51 -5.60 16.33 -3.60
CA ILE A 51 -4.42 15.49 -3.68
C ILE A 51 -4.72 14.08 -3.16
N THR A 52 -5.36 13.95 -2.00
CA THR A 52 -5.67 12.63 -1.43
C THR A 52 -6.66 11.85 -2.29
N THR A 53 -7.63 12.52 -2.92
CA THR A 53 -8.55 11.87 -3.86
C THR A 53 -7.83 11.33 -5.10
N ARG A 54 -6.98 12.14 -5.73
CA ARG A 54 -6.22 11.72 -6.92
C ARG A 54 -5.25 10.58 -6.60
N PHE A 55 -4.55 10.68 -5.48
CA PHE A 55 -3.67 9.61 -5.03
C PHE A 55 -4.43 8.36 -4.57
N GLY A 56 -5.65 8.49 -4.07
CA GLY A 56 -6.52 7.35 -3.80
C GLY A 56 -6.81 6.54 -5.08
N TRP A 57 -7.10 7.21 -6.20
CA TRP A 57 -7.27 6.55 -7.50
C TRP A 57 -5.99 5.92 -8.02
N ILE A 58 -4.87 6.65 -7.97
CA ILE A 58 -3.56 6.11 -8.40
C ILE A 58 -3.17 4.89 -7.56
N GLY A 59 -3.37 4.95 -6.25
CA GLY A 59 -3.16 3.83 -5.35
C GLY A 59 -4.07 2.65 -5.67
N GLY A 60 -5.37 2.88 -5.92
CA GLY A 60 -6.30 1.84 -6.34
C GLY A 60 -5.89 1.13 -7.64
N ILE A 61 -5.45 1.88 -8.64
CA ILE A 61 -4.88 1.33 -9.89
C ILE A 61 -3.60 0.55 -9.58
N GLY A 62 -2.72 1.09 -8.75
CA GLY A 62 -1.49 0.41 -8.32
C GLY A 62 -1.79 -0.94 -7.65
N LEU A 63 -2.75 -0.98 -6.73
CA LEU A 63 -3.18 -2.21 -6.07
C LEU A 63 -3.74 -3.23 -7.07
N PHE A 64 -4.54 -2.78 -8.04
CA PHE A 64 -5.02 -3.65 -9.11
C PHE A 64 -3.87 -4.28 -9.90
N LEU A 65 -2.87 -3.49 -10.32
CA LEU A 65 -1.70 -3.99 -11.04
C LEU A 65 -0.86 -4.97 -10.19
N ILE A 66 -0.68 -4.68 -8.89
CA ILE A 66 -0.03 -5.59 -7.94
C ILE A 66 -0.75 -6.93 -7.94
N LEU A 67 -2.07 -6.95 -7.80
CA LEU A 67 -2.84 -8.18 -7.74
C LEU A 67 -2.78 -8.95 -9.06
N VAL A 68 -2.99 -8.30 -10.20
CA VAL A 68 -2.94 -8.95 -11.52
C VAL A 68 -1.56 -9.55 -11.80
N GLY A 69 -0.49 -8.76 -11.65
CA GLY A 69 0.88 -9.25 -11.87
C GLY A 69 1.26 -10.32 -10.85
N GLY A 70 0.90 -10.12 -9.59
CA GLY A 70 1.20 -11.05 -8.49
C GLY A 70 0.50 -12.39 -8.63
N THR A 71 -0.75 -12.39 -9.09
CA THR A 71 -1.52 -13.61 -9.38
C THR A 71 -0.87 -14.42 -10.49
N TYR A 72 -0.43 -13.79 -11.58
CA TYR A 72 0.30 -14.51 -12.63
C TYR A 72 1.60 -15.11 -12.08
N LEU A 73 2.40 -14.33 -11.35
CA LEU A 73 3.69 -14.77 -10.80
C LEU A 73 3.54 -15.97 -9.86
N ILE A 74 2.51 -15.99 -9.00
CA ILE A 74 2.27 -17.15 -8.14
C ILE A 74 1.66 -18.32 -8.89
N MET A 75 0.89 -18.12 -9.97
CA MET A 75 0.36 -19.23 -10.75
C MET A 75 1.46 -19.96 -11.53
N THR A 76 2.48 -19.25 -12.01
CA THR A 76 3.57 -19.82 -12.82
C THR A 76 4.87 -20.06 -12.05
N TRP A 77 4.86 -19.94 -10.71
CA TRP A 77 6.09 -19.94 -9.90
C TRP A 77 6.89 -21.25 -10.04
N ARG A 78 6.21 -22.40 -10.07
CA ARG A 78 6.82 -23.75 -10.15
C ARG A 78 7.58 -23.91 -11.45
N ASP A 79 6.94 -23.58 -12.57
CA ASP A 79 7.50 -23.69 -13.91
C ASP A 79 8.69 -22.74 -14.07
N TYR A 80 8.53 -21.49 -13.64
CA TYR A 80 9.58 -20.49 -13.75
C TYR A 80 10.85 -20.87 -12.98
N HIS A 81 10.70 -21.48 -11.80
CA HIS A 81 11.82 -21.91 -10.96
C HIS A 81 12.29 -23.35 -11.25
N ASN A 82 11.74 -24.03 -12.27
CA ASN A 82 12.03 -25.43 -12.60
C ASN A 82 11.92 -26.38 -11.39
N ILE A 83 10.91 -26.15 -10.54
CA ILE A 83 10.71 -26.97 -9.33
C ILE A 83 10.18 -28.34 -9.73
N VAL A 84 10.81 -29.38 -9.19
CA VAL A 84 10.47 -30.79 -9.46
C VAL A 84 9.00 -31.07 -9.16
N GLU A 85 8.37 -31.82 -10.05
CA GLU A 85 6.98 -32.24 -9.88
C GLU A 85 6.84 -33.09 -8.60
N GLY A 86 5.84 -32.77 -7.77
CA GLY A 86 5.62 -33.41 -6.48
C GLY A 86 6.19 -32.65 -5.27
N THR A 87 7.10 -31.68 -5.45
CA THR A 87 7.54 -30.81 -4.34
C THR A 87 6.36 -29.96 -3.86
N ALA A 88 6.00 -30.09 -2.58
CA ALA A 88 4.88 -29.34 -2.02
C ALA A 88 5.24 -27.88 -1.81
N PHE A 89 4.23 -27.00 -1.87
CA PHE A 89 4.42 -25.56 -1.75
C PHE A 89 5.10 -25.16 -0.43
N PHE A 90 4.76 -25.86 0.66
CA PHE A 90 5.27 -25.59 2.00
C PHE A 90 6.56 -26.34 2.35
N ASP A 91 7.06 -27.20 1.47
CA ASP A 91 8.38 -27.83 1.66
C ASP A 91 9.50 -26.79 1.49
N LEU A 92 9.23 -25.76 0.69
CA LEU A 92 10.14 -24.67 0.41
C LEU A 92 9.80 -23.46 1.28
N ARG A 93 10.84 -22.71 1.69
CA ARG A 93 10.67 -21.41 2.38
C ARG A 93 9.79 -20.45 1.58
N TYR A 94 9.83 -20.55 0.25
CA TYR A 94 8.99 -19.81 -0.68
C TYR A 94 7.51 -19.81 -0.25
N GLY A 95 6.95 -20.99 0.05
CA GLY A 95 5.53 -21.09 0.38
C GLY A 95 5.16 -20.40 1.67
N VAL A 96 5.98 -20.57 2.72
CA VAL A 96 5.76 -19.94 4.03
C VAL A 96 5.92 -18.42 3.95
N VAL A 97 6.98 -17.94 3.29
CA VAL A 97 7.23 -16.52 3.05
C VAL A 97 6.05 -15.90 2.28
N PHE A 98 5.54 -16.59 1.25
CA PHE A 98 4.37 -16.15 0.49
C PHE A 98 3.12 -16.06 1.36
N VAL A 99 2.80 -17.09 2.16
CA VAL A 99 1.60 -17.07 3.01
C VAL A 99 1.66 -15.95 4.05
N ILE A 100 2.80 -15.76 4.71
CA ILE A 100 3.00 -14.65 5.67
C ILE A 100 2.77 -13.32 4.95
N LYS A 101 3.36 -13.12 3.76
CA LYS A 101 3.16 -11.93 2.94
C LYS A 101 1.68 -11.69 2.62
N MET A 102 0.94 -12.74 2.28
CA MET A 102 -0.48 -12.64 1.93
C MET A 102 -1.36 -12.30 3.15
N VAL A 103 -1.06 -12.85 4.33
CA VAL A 103 -1.75 -12.46 5.57
C VAL A 103 -1.51 -10.99 5.87
N LEU A 104 -0.26 -10.52 5.77
CA LEU A 104 0.09 -9.11 5.96
C LEU A 104 -0.61 -8.22 4.92
N LEU A 105 -0.70 -8.66 3.66
CA LEU A 105 -1.41 -7.94 2.60
C LEU A 105 -2.89 -7.76 2.94
N VAL A 106 -3.58 -8.80 3.42
CA VAL A 106 -4.99 -8.70 3.82
C VAL A 106 -5.15 -7.69 4.97
N VAL A 107 -4.31 -7.78 6.00
CA VAL A 107 -4.33 -6.83 7.13
C VAL A 107 -4.08 -5.40 6.63
N MET A 108 -3.11 -5.21 5.75
CA MET A 108 -2.80 -3.91 5.16
C MET A 108 -3.99 -3.34 4.37
N ILE A 109 -4.64 -4.16 3.53
CA ILE A 109 -5.82 -3.74 2.75
C ILE A 109 -6.95 -3.29 3.68
N VAL A 110 -7.20 -4.00 4.78
CA VAL A 110 -8.22 -3.61 5.77
C VAL A 110 -7.89 -2.27 6.40
N LEU A 111 -6.63 -2.06 6.82
CA LEU A 111 -6.20 -0.80 7.44
C LEU A 111 -6.23 0.37 6.47
N VAL A 112 -5.77 0.17 5.23
CA VAL A 112 -5.81 1.19 4.18
C VAL A 112 -7.26 1.50 3.78
N GLY A 113 -8.12 0.49 3.69
CA GLY A 113 -9.56 0.68 3.45
C GLY A 113 -10.22 1.50 4.56
N LEU A 114 -9.97 1.17 5.82
CA LEU A 114 -10.45 1.95 6.97
C LEU A 114 -9.95 3.41 6.91
N HIS A 115 -8.68 3.60 6.54
CA HIS A 115 -8.10 4.93 6.39
C HIS A 115 -8.74 5.71 5.24
N MET A 116 -8.89 5.11 4.06
CA MET A 116 -9.36 5.79 2.86
C MET A 116 -10.86 6.09 2.88
N PHE A 117 -11.67 5.19 3.43
CA PHE A 117 -13.14 5.30 3.33
C PHE A 117 -13.81 5.80 4.60
N VAL A 118 -13.14 5.73 5.75
CA VAL A 118 -13.74 6.12 7.04
C VAL A 118 -12.97 7.27 7.67
N VAL A 119 -11.70 7.08 8.01
CA VAL A 119 -10.94 8.03 8.82
C VAL A 119 -10.52 9.27 8.04
N GLY A 120 -10.03 9.08 6.81
CA GLY A 120 -9.59 10.15 5.92
C GLY A 120 -10.70 11.14 5.57
N PRO A 121 -11.87 10.68 5.06
CA PRO A 121 -13.02 11.54 4.79
C PRO A 121 -13.47 12.29 6.05
N SER A 122 -13.62 11.59 7.17
CA SER A 122 -14.02 12.21 8.45
C SER A 122 -13.07 13.32 8.90
N GLN A 123 -11.75 13.12 8.72
CA GLN A 123 -10.77 14.15 9.05
C GLN A 123 -10.86 15.36 8.11
N VAL A 124 -10.99 15.14 6.80
CA VAL A 124 -11.09 16.23 5.82
C VAL A 124 -12.37 17.02 6.05
N ASP A 125 -13.50 16.36 6.26
CA ASP A 125 -14.80 17.00 6.50
C ASP A 125 -14.76 17.85 7.78
N ALA A 126 -14.19 17.35 8.87
CA ALA A 126 -14.03 18.11 10.11
C ALA A 126 -13.08 19.32 9.94
N MET A 127 -12.06 19.19 9.09
CA MET A 127 -11.17 20.30 8.75
C MET A 127 -11.87 21.35 7.87
N GLU A 128 -12.76 20.94 6.96
CA GLU A 128 -13.59 21.85 6.15
C GLU A 128 -14.59 22.61 7.02
N GLU A 129 -15.23 21.93 7.97
CA GLU A 129 -16.16 22.56 8.91
C GLU A 129 -15.44 23.61 9.78
N GLN A 130 -14.26 23.27 10.31
CA GLN A 130 -13.40 24.23 11.03
C GLN A 130 -13.05 25.43 10.15
N ALA A 131 -12.73 25.21 8.87
CA ALA A 131 -12.36 26.26 7.93
C ALA A 131 -13.52 27.20 7.56
N ARG A 132 -14.77 26.75 7.73
CA ARG A 132 -15.99 27.56 7.55
C ARG A 132 -16.45 28.27 8.83
N GLY A 133 -15.68 28.15 9.92
CA GLY A 133 -16.03 28.74 11.22
C GLY A 133 -17.04 27.90 12.03
N GLY A 134 -17.25 26.63 11.67
CA GLY A 134 -18.10 25.71 12.43
C GLY A 134 -17.51 25.35 13.80
N ALA A 135 -18.38 25.03 14.75
CA ALA A 135 -18.00 24.66 16.12
C ALA A 135 -17.53 23.20 16.18
N VAL A 136 -16.28 22.95 15.77
CA VAL A 136 -15.68 21.62 15.85
C VAL A 136 -14.87 21.48 17.14
N SER A 137 -15.15 20.42 17.90
CA SER A 137 -14.38 20.06 19.09
C SER A 137 -12.90 19.82 18.75
N GLU A 138 -12.01 20.61 19.37
CA GLU A 138 -10.57 20.50 19.16
C GLU A 138 -10.03 19.12 19.56
N LYS A 139 -10.63 18.51 20.59
CA LYS A 139 -10.30 17.15 21.04
C LYS A 139 -10.59 16.12 19.95
N ASP A 140 -11.73 16.23 19.27
CA ASP A 140 -12.14 15.29 18.23
C ASP A 140 -11.31 15.47 16.96
N LEU A 141 -11.00 16.71 16.58
CA LEU A 141 -10.06 17.00 15.49
C LEU A 141 -8.68 16.42 15.76
N ARG A 142 -8.16 16.59 16.98
CA ARG A 142 -6.86 16.03 17.37
C ARG A 142 -6.87 14.50 17.32
N ARG A 143 -7.95 13.88 17.79
CA ARG A 143 -8.12 12.42 17.74
C ARG A 143 -8.12 11.91 16.30
N LEU A 144 -8.90 12.52 15.42
CA LEU A 144 -8.95 12.17 13.99
C LEU A 144 -7.58 12.30 13.32
N ARG A 145 -6.84 13.39 13.59
CA ARG A 145 -5.48 13.59 13.07
C ARG A 145 -4.52 12.50 13.52
N ILE A 146 -4.54 12.13 14.81
CA ILE A 146 -3.67 11.07 15.35
C ILE A 146 -4.05 9.72 14.77
N THR A 147 -5.34 9.36 14.76
CA THR A 147 -5.81 8.09 14.20
C THR A 147 -5.46 7.97 12.72
N SER A 148 -5.66 9.04 11.96
CA SER A 148 -5.27 9.13 10.55
C SER A 148 -3.77 8.90 10.37
N MET A 149 -2.93 9.63 11.11
CA MET A 149 -1.47 9.47 11.07
C MET A 149 -1.02 8.06 11.42
N VAL A 150 -1.57 7.46 12.49
CA VAL A 150 -1.24 6.09 12.90
C VAL A 150 -1.60 5.11 11.79
N LEU A 151 -2.81 5.19 11.22
CA LEU A 151 -3.22 4.31 10.13
C LEU A 151 -2.34 4.49 8.89
N SER A 152 -1.99 5.72 8.51
CA SER A 152 -1.12 5.98 7.35
C SER A 152 0.28 5.40 7.57
N ILE A 153 0.90 5.65 8.73
CA ILE A 153 2.26 5.20 9.03
C ILE A 153 2.31 3.68 9.21
N THR A 154 1.35 3.09 9.93
CA THR A 154 1.26 1.63 10.05
C THR A 154 1.02 0.97 8.69
N GLY A 155 0.15 1.54 7.86
CA GLY A 155 -0.08 1.07 6.49
C GLY A 155 1.18 1.12 5.63
N LEU A 156 1.94 2.21 5.71
CA LEU A 156 3.21 2.35 5.01
C LEU A 156 4.25 1.33 5.48
N ILE A 157 4.42 1.18 6.80
CA ILE A 157 5.36 0.19 7.37
C ILE A 157 4.98 -1.23 6.94
N LEU A 158 3.71 -1.60 7.03
CA LEU A 158 3.24 -2.91 6.56
C LEU A 158 3.54 -3.12 5.08
N THR A 159 3.31 -2.09 4.25
CA THR A 159 3.59 -2.17 2.82
C THR A 159 5.08 -2.37 2.55
N LEU A 160 5.97 -1.68 3.28
CA LEU A 160 7.41 -1.87 3.19
C LEU A 160 7.85 -3.27 3.64
N VAL A 161 7.25 -3.79 4.72
CA VAL A 161 7.50 -5.16 5.19
C VAL A 161 7.07 -6.16 4.12
N ILE A 162 5.86 -6.02 3.56
CA ILE A 162 5.34 -6.85 2.46
C ILE A 162 6.27 -6.82 1.25
N MET A 163 6.81 -5.64 0.90
CA MET A 163 7.81 -5.52 -0.17
C MET A 163 9.09 -6.30 0.16
N GLY A 164 9.57 -6.26 1.41
CA GLY A 164 10.69 -7.08 1.86
C GLY A 164 10.45 -8.58 1.68
N PHE A 165 9.25 -9.07 2.03
CA PHE A 165 8.83 -10.44 1.73
C PHE A 165 8.74 -10.71 0.21
N GLY A 166 8.31 -9.73 -0.58
CA GLY A 166 8.31 -9.83 -2.05
C GLY A 166 9.71 -10.01 -2.63
N VAL A 167 10.68 -9.22 -2.15
CA VAL A 167 12.09 -9.32 -2.54
C VAL A 167 12.67 -10.68 -2.14
N SER A 168 12.39 -11.16 -0.92
CA SER A 168 12.91 -12.45 -0.46
C SER A 168 12.38 -13.63 -1.28
N LEU A 169 11.14 -13.57 -1.78
CA LEU A 169 10.62 -14.58 -2.72
C LEU A 169 11.40 -14.61 -4.03
N GLY A 170 11.78 -13.45 -4.56
CA GLY A 170 12.56 -13.34 -5.80
C GLY A 170 14.02 -13.81 -5.66
N ALA A 171 14.56 -13.81 -4.44
CA ALA A 171 15.90 -14.31 -4.15
C ALA A 171 15.92 -15.86 -4.09
N ALA A 172 16.01 -16.50 -5.26
CA ALA A 172 15.91 -17.96 -5.41
C ALA A 172 16.87 -18.74 -4.49
N GLU A 173 18.11 -18.26 -4.31
CA GLU A 173 19.10 -18.87 -3.41
C GLU A 173 18.61 -18.95 -1.96
N TYR A 174 17.73 -18.05 -1.52
CA TYR A 174 17.15 -18.04 -0.19
C TYR A 174 15.78 -18.74 -0.16
N SER A 175 14.89 -18.42 -1.11
CA SER A 175 13.49 -18.84 -1.08
C SER A 175 13.25 -20.28 -1.48
N LEU A 176 14.10 -20.86 -2.34
CA LEU A 176 13.94 -22.24 -2.81
C LEU A 176 14.70 -23.27 -1.96
N GLN A 177 15.20 -22.88 -0.79
CA GLN A 177 15.73 -23.81 0.19
C GLN A 177 14.60 -24.52 0.92
N ASN A 178 14.83 -25.78 1.27
CA ASN A 178 14.00 -26.49 2.25
C ASN A 178 14.13 -25.82 3.62
N PHE A 179 13.17 -26.12 4.50
CA PHE A 179 13.29 -25.80 5.91
C PHE A 179 14.47 -26.51 6.58
#